data_AF-X0ZC31-F1
#
_entry.id   AF-X0ZC31-F1
#
_cell.length_a   1.000
_cell.length_b   1.000
_cell.length_c   1.000
_cell.angle_alpha   90.00
_cell.angle_beta   90.00
_cell.angle_gamma   90.00
#
_symmetry.space_group_name_H-M   'P 1'
#
loop_
_entity.id
_entity.type
_entity.pdbx_description
1 polymer ?
#
loop_
_entity_poly.entity_id
_entity_poly.type
_entity_poly.pdbx_seq_one_letter_code
_entity_poly.pdbx_strand_id
1 'polypeptide(L)' 'MEEERIVTINNKQLLCLFCDSAEFKKVNTKLNEKWRSSFGGEMFSPEGVAYICKNC' A
#
# COMPACT_ATOMS: atom_id res chain seq x y z
N MET A 1 -4.49 -8.06 16.39
CA MET A 1 -5.65 -8.36 15.52
C MET A 1 -5.42 -7.62 14.21
N GLU A 2 -5.21 -8.33 13.10
CA GLU A 2 -5.12 -7.71 11.78
C GLU A 2 -6.53 -7.29 11.37
N GLU A 3 -6.82 -5.98 11.40
CA GLU A 3 -8.11 -5.47 10.95
C GLU A 3 -8.25 -5.65 9.44
N GLU A 4 -9.15 -6.53 9.05
CA GLU A 4 -9.67 -6.62 7.69
C GLU A 4 -10.45 -5.35 7.39
N ARG A 5 -9.89 -4.51 6.54
CA ARG A 5 -10.52 -3.27 6.11
C ARG A 5 -10.53 -3.23 4.60
N ILE A 6 -11.71 -3.05 4.04
CA ILE A 6 -11.86 -2.60 2.65
C ILE A 6 -11.07 -1.28 2.54
N VAL A 7 -9.99 -1.31 1.77
CA VAL A 7 -9.12 -0.15 1.63
C VAL A 7 -9.77 0.82 0.66
N THR A 8 -9.95 2.07 1.09
CA THR A 8 -10.49 3.13 0.24
C THR A 8 -9.43 4.20 0.05
N ILE A 9 -9.11 4.55 -1.19
CA ILE A 9 -8.15 5.59 -1.58
C ILE A 9 -8.89 6.59 -2.47
N ASN A 10 -8.86 7.88 -2.13
CA ASN A 10 -9.56 8.93 -2.88
C ASN A 10 -11.04 8.62 -3.15
N ASN A 11 -11.76 8.14 -2.13
CA ASN A 11 -13.17 7.70 -2.22
C ASN A 11 -13.44 6.56 -3.21
N LYS A 12 -12.41 5.84 -3.65
CA LYS A 12 -12.55 4.63 -4.47
C LYS A 12 -12.04 3.42 -3.70
N GLN A 13 -12.75 2.32 -3.82
CA GLN A 13 -12.32 1.04 -3.28
C GLN A 13 -11.07 0.58 -4.03
N LEU A 14 -10.04 0.18 -3.29
CA LEU A 14 -8.87 -0.46 -3.86
C LEU A 14 -9.26 -1.89 -4.29
N LEU A 15 -9.00 -2.21 -5.55
CA LEU A 15 -9.21 -3.52 -6.13
C LEU A 15 -7.87 -4.07 -6.63
N CYS A 16 -7.65 -5.37 -6.47
CA CYS A 16 -6.44 -6.00 -6.95
C CYS A 16 -6.44 -6.02 -8.48
N LEU A 17 -5.37 -5.52 -9.09
CA LEU A 17 -5.26 -5.45 -10.56
C LEU A 17 -5.21 -6.82 -11.25
N PHE A 18 -5.01 -7.91 -10.51
CA PHE A 18 -4.89 -9.27 -11.05
C PHE A 18 -6.14 -10.12 -10.82
N CYS A 19 -6.82 -9.97 -9.68
CA CYS A 19 -7.93 -10.84 -9.27
C CYS A 19 -9.18 -10.09 -8.83
N ASP A 20 -9.21 -8.76 -8.94
CA ASP A 20 -10.30 -7.87 -8.54
C ASP A 20 -10.76 -7.98 -7.07
N SER A 21 -10.03 -8.73 -6.23
CA SER A 21 -10.33 -8.81 -4.79
C SER A 21 -10.12 -7.46 -4.10
N ALA A 22 -11.01 -7.15 -3.15
CA ALA A 22 -10.92 -5.99 -2.27
C ALA A 22 -10.24 -6.30 -0.92
N GLU A 23 -9.76 -7.52 -0.73
CA GLU A 23 -9.18 -7.97 0.52
C GLU A 23 -7.66 -7.73 0.50
N PHE A 24 -7.23 -6.76 1.31
CA PHE A 24 -5.84 -6.38 1.41
C PHE A 24 -5.34 -6.44 2.85
N LYS A 25 -4.09 -6.89 3.01
CA LYS A 25 -3.30 -6.74 4.21
C LYS A 25 -2.52 -5.42 4.14
N LYS A 26 -2.78 -4.52 5.09
CA LYS A 26 -1.97 -3.32 5.27
C LYS A 26 -0.62 -3.72 5.90
N VAL A 27 0.47 -3.38 5.25
CA VAL A 27 1.83 -3.56 5.78
C VAL A 27 2.54 -2.23 5.85
N ASN A 28 3.22 -1.99 6.98
CA ASN A 28 4.15 -0.87 7.08
C ASN A 28 5.47 -1.35 6.48
N THR A 29 5.98 -0.62 5.50
CA THR A 29 7.23 -0.93 4.83
C THR A 29 8.17 0.26 4.89
N LYS A 30 9.47 0.00 4.91
CA LYS A 30 10.46 1.06 4.70
C LYS A 30 10.53 1.32 3.20
N LEU A 31 10.33 2.58 2.81
CA LEU A 31 10.51 2.97 1.42
C LEU A 31 11.97 2.73 1.04
N ASN A 32 12.19 1.93 0.02
CA ASN A 32 13.53 1.65 -0.51
C ASN A 32 14.21 2.98 -0.88
N GLU A 33 15.46 3.14 -0.45
CA GLU A 33 16.27 4.34 -0.68
C GLU A 33 16.31 4.76 -2.15
N LYS A 34 16.37 3.78 -3.08
CA LYS A 34 16.30 4.06 -4.52
C LYS A 34 14.99 4.70 -4.95
N TRP A 35 13.87 4.27 -4.38
CA TRP A 35 12.56 4.85 -4.65
C TRP A 35 12.48 6.25 -4.03
N ARG A 36 12.94 6.43 -2.79
CA ARG A 36 12.99 7.75 -2.15
C ARG A 36 13.77 8.75 -3.01
N SER A 37 14.98 8.39 -3.45
CA SER A 37 15.80 9.28 -4.29
C SER A 37 15.13 9.67 -5.60
N SER A 38 14.40 8.75 -6.25
CA SER A 38 13.70 9.02 -7.51
C SER A 38 12.49 9.95 -7.38
N PHE A 39 11.87 10.04 -6.20
CA PHE A 39 10.70 10.89 -5.95
C PHE A 39 11.04 12.19 -5.21
N GLY A 40 12.31 12.51 -4.95
CA GLY A 40 12.68 13.66 -4.11
C GLY A 40 12.54 13.33 -2.63
N GLY A 41 13.32 12.34 -2.20
CA GLY A 41 13.16 11.59 -0.94
C GLY A 41 13.22 12.36 0.37
N GLU A 42 13.54 13.65 0.32
CA GLU A 42 13.48 14.58 1.45
C GLU A 42 12.03 14.93 1.82
N MET A 43 11.08 14.85 0.87
CA MET A 43 9.65 15.13 1.12
C MET A 43 8.86 13.93 1.65
N PHE A 44 9.43 12.73 1.63
CA PHE A 44 8.71 11.50 1.98
C PHE A 44 9.26 10.86 3.25
N SER A 45 8.34 10.49 4.15
CA SER A 45 8.67 9.69 5.34
C SER A 45 9.45 8.43 4.94
N PRO A 46 10.46 7.99 5.71
CA PRO A 46 11.15 6.72 5.46
C PRO A 46 10.20 5.51 5.57
N GLU A 47 9.03 5.71 6.18
CA GLU A 47 7.99 4.71 6.38
C GLU A 47 6.84 4.95 5.40
N GLY A 48 6.50 3.90 4.66
CA GLY A 48 5.37 3.86 3.75
C GLY A 48 4.36 2.79 4.17
N VAL A 49 3.13 2.94 3.69
CA VAL A 49 2.10 1.91 3.81
C VAL A 49 1.98 1.24 2.45
N ALA A 50 2.12 -0.09 2.43
CA ALA A 50 1.74 -0.89 1.27
C ALA A 50 0.50 -1.74 1.60
N TYR A 51 -0.26 -2.09 0.58
CA TYR A 51 -1.43 -2.94 0.67
C TYR A 51 -1.18 -4.18 -0.19
N ILE A 52 -1.13 -5.35 0.42
CA ILE A 52 -0.87 -6.63 -0.26
C ILE A 52 -2.20 -7.37 -0.40
N CYS A 53 -2.57 -7.78 -1.62
CA CYS A 53 -3.78 -8.56 -1.83
C CYS A 53 -3.66 -9.91 -1.10
N LYS A 54 -4.75 -10.39 -0.49
CA LYS A 54 -4.76 -11.68 0.20
C LYS A 54 -5.04 -12.88 -0.71
N ASN A 55 -5.60 -12.64 -1.91
CA ASN A 55 -6.10 -13.70 -2.79
C ASN A 55 -5.15 -14.09 -3.93
N CYS A 56 -4.06 -13.37 -4.15
CA CYS A 56 -3.07 -13.67 -5.19
C CYS A 56 -1.67 -13.20 -4.82
#